data_AF-A0A3D3L2Z0-F1
#
_entry.id   AF-A0A3D3L2Z0-F1
#
_cell.length_a   1.000
_cell.length_b   1.000
_cell.length_c   1.000
_cell.angle_alpha   90.00
_cell.angle_beta   90.00
_cell.angle_gamma   90.00
#
_symmetry.space_group_name_H-M   'P 1'
#
loop_
_entity.id
_entity.type
_entity.pdbx_description
1 polymer ?
#
loop_
_entity_poly.entity_id
_entity_poly.type
_entity_poly.pdbx_seq_one_letter_code
_entity_poly.pdbx_strand_id
1 'polypeptide(L)'
;MVGIWLCIKFLPGPHFTRFNTRELLIMEVWGIFQELLVEYLFNGRVWVYEDLSWNPVIIPPLPGSATTVGYTFIPQAVWVVAPLIFYILLIKLKNAHKE
;
A
#
# COMPACT_ATOMS: atom_id res chain seq x y z
N MET A 1 3.40 9.89 0.96
CA MET A 1 4.66 10.61 0.60
C MET A 1 5.92 9.98 1.20
N VAL A 2 5.87 9.35 2.38
CA VAL A 2 7.05 8.71 3.01
C VAL A 2 7.70 7.63 2.14
N GLY A 3 6.93 6.77 1.45
CA GLY A 3 7.49 5.78 0.51
C GLY A 3 8.36 6.40 -0.59
N ILE A 4 7.94 7.52 -1.17
CA ILE A 4 8.75 8.28 -2.16
C ILE A 4 10.02 8.83 -1.51
N TRP A 5 9.90 9.39 -0.31
CA TRP A 5 11.04 9.89 0.44
C TRP A 5 12.06 8.78 0.77
N LEU A 6 11.59 7.57 1.12
CA LEU A 6 12.44 6.40 1.33
C LEU A 6 13.21 6.03 0.05
N CYS A 7 12.55 6.07 -1.12
CA CYS A 7 13.23 5.85 -2.40
C CYS A 7 14.34 6.88 -2.64
N ILE A 8 14.06 8.17 -2.41
CA ILE A 8 15.04 9.26 -2.59
C ILE A 8 16.21 9.13 -1.62
N LYS A 9 15.93 8.73 -0.38
CA LYS A 9 16.95 8.62 0.68
C LYS A 9 17.87 7.43 0.50
N PHE A 10 17.34 6.28 0.08
CA PHE A 10 18.07 5.00 0.13
C PHE A 10 18.52 4.48 -1.23
N LEU A 11 18.00 5.03 -2.34
CA LEU A 11 18.42 4.63 -3.68
C LEU A 11 19.27 5.72 -4.32
N PRO A 12 20.23 5.37 -5.18
CA PRO A 12 20.91 6.37 -6.00
C PRO A 12 19.96 6.91 -7.08
N GLY A 13 20.06 8.22 -7.38
CA GLY A 13 19.30 8.84 -8.47
C GLY A 13 19.75 8.35 -9.86
N PRO A 14 18.97 8.58 -10.94
CA PRO A 14 17.69 9.32 -11.03
C PRO A 14 16.44 8.47 -10.72
N HIS A 15 15.51 9.02 -9.93
CA HIS A 15 14.33 8.29 -9.43
C HIS A 15 13.13 8.31 -10.37
N PHE A 16 12.35 7.22 -10.36
CA PHE A 16 11.06 7.10 -11.06
C PHE A 16 11.15 7.44 -12.55
N THR A 17 12.32 7.19 -13.17
CA THR A 17 12.55 7.47 -14.60
C THR A 17 12.39 6.24 -15.48
N ARG A 18 12.60 5.06 -14.91
CA ARG A 18 12.44 3.75 -15.52
C ARG A 18 11.93 2.78 -14.47
N PHE A 19 11.40 1.65 -14.91
CA PHE A 19 10.98 0.61 -13.99
C PHE A 19 12.18 0.11 -13.18
N ASN A 20 12.08 0.19 -11.86
CA ASN A 20 13.08 -0.23 -10.90
C ASN A 20 12.38 -0.97 -9.76
N THR A 21 12.62 -2.29 -9.70
CA THR A 21 12.03 -3.16 -8.68
C THR A 21 12.34 -2.69 -7.26
N ARG A 22 13.49 -2.04 -7.01
CA ARG A 22 13.82 -1.52 -5.67
C ARG A 22 12.94 -0.35 -5.26
N GLU A 23 12.62 0.55 -6.18
CA GLU A 23 11.70 1.67 -5.90
C GLU A 23 10.30 1.13 -5.60
N LEU A 24 9.82 0.22 -6.45
CA LEU A 24 8.53 -0.43 -6.25
C LEU A 24 8.49 -1.18 -4.92
N LEU A 25 9.51 -1.98 -4.60
CA LEU A 25 9.59 -2.73 -3.35
C LEU A 25 9.52 -1.81 -2.13
N ILE A 26 10.24 -0.69 -2.13
CA ILE A 26 10.17 0.28 -1.03
C ILE A 26 8.76 0.85 -0.88
N MET A 27 8.11 1.19 -2.01
CA MET A 27 6.74 1.71 -1.96
C MET A 27 5.74 0.66 -1.46
N GLU A 28 5.85 -0.58 -1.92
CA GLU A 28 4.98 -1.70 -1.51
C GLU A 28 5.17 -2.04 -0.03
N VAL A 29 6.41 -2.21 0.42
CA VAL A 29 6.71 -2.53 1.84
C VAL A 29 6.19 -1.41 2.75
N TRP A 30 6.41 -0.15 2.36
CA TRP A 30 5.86 0.97 3.12
C TRP A 30 4.33 1.02 3.06
N GLY A 31 3.72 0.75 1.90
CA GLY A 31 2.28 0.71 1.72
C GLY A 31 1.62 -0.35 2.59
N ILE A 32 2.11 -1.59 2.54
CA ILE A 32 1.63 -2.70 3.38
C ILE A 32 1.80 -2.37 4.87
N PHE A 33 2.93 -1.80 5.29
CA PHE A 33 3.10 -1.39 6.68
C PHE A 33 2.05 -0.35 7.12
N GLN A 34 1.78 0.66 6.28
CA GLN A 34 0.77 1.66 6.57
C GLN A 34 -0.63 1.07 6.61
N GLU A 35 -0.94 0.16 5.68
CA GLU A 35 -2.20 -0.55 5.62
C GLU A 35 -2.45 -1.31 6.92
N LEU A 36 -1.50 -2.14 7.34
CA LEU A 36 -1.63 -2.98 8.53
C LEU A 36 -1.79 -2.13 9.79
N LEU A 37 -1.11 -0.97 9.82
CA LEU A 37 -1.21 -0.01 10.91
C LEU A 37 -2.58 0.68 10.93
N VAL A 38 -3.12 1.04 9.77
CA VAL A 38 -4.46 1.64 9.65
C VAL A 38 -5.52 0.63 10.07
N GLU A 39 -5.41 -0.62 9.61
CA GLU A 39 -6.28 -1.71 10.04
C GLU A 39 -6.20 -1.92 11.55
N TYR A 40 -4.99 -1.93 12.13
CA TYR A 40 -4.79 -2.11 13.57
C TYR A 40 -5.47 -1.01 14.40
N LEU A 41 -5.33 0.24 13.98
CA LEU A 41 -5.74 1.40 14.78
C LEU A 41 -7.20 1.83 14.55
N PHE A 42 -7.76 1.56 13.37
CA PHE A 42 -9.01 2.17 12.91
C PHE A 42 -10.07 1.20 12.41
N ASN A 43 -9.73 -0.05 12.06
CA ASN A 43 -10.73 -1.02 11.63
C ASN A 43 -11.76 -1.23 12.77
N GLY A 44 -13.06 -1.21 12.44
CA GLY A 44 -14.16 -1.28 13.42
C GLY A 44 -14.50 0.04 14.13
N ARG A 45 -13.65 1.07 14.02
CA ARG A 45 -13.92 2.42 14.57
C ARG A 45 -14.45 3.39 13.53
N VAL A 46 -13.98 3.26 12.28
CA VAL A 46 -14.31 4.19 11.19
C VAL A 46 -15.20 3.54 10.14
N TRP A 47 -15.11 2.22 9.98
CA TRP A 47 -15.92 1.42 9.07
C TRP A 47 -16.38 0.12 9.75
N VAL A 48 -17.59 -0.32 9.42
CA VAL A 48 -18.17 -1.58 9.88
C VAL A 48 -17.89 -2.65 8.82
N TYR A 49 -17.40 -3.81 9.26
CA TYR A 49 -17.26 -4.95 8.37
C TYR A 49 -18.62 -5.61 8.11
N GLU A 50 -18.92 -5.83 6.84
CA GLU A 50 -20.00 -6.69 6.38
C GLU A 50 -19.38 -7.98 5.84
N ASP A 51 -19.91 -9.13 6.27
CA ASP A 51 -19.36 -10.42 5.89
C ASP A 51 -19.76 -10.79 4.46
N LEU A 52 -18.84 -10.56 3.53
CA LEU A 52 -19.05 -10.72 2.10
C LEU A 52 -18.08 -11.77 1.56
N SER A 53 -18.60 -12.69 0.74
CA SER A 53 -17.84 -13.83 0.22
C SER A 53 -16.59 -13.44 -0.59
N TRP A 54 -16.57 -12.22 -1.13
CA TRP A 54 -15.46 -11.66 -1.90
C TRP A 54 -14.48 -10.83 -1.07
N ASN A 55 -14.77 -10.57 0.21
CA ASN A 55 -13.87 -9.88 1.14
C ASN A 55 -13.59 -10.73 2.40
N PRO A 56 -13.08 -11.96 2.26
CA PRO A 56 -12.84 -12.82 3.40
C PRO A 56 -11.81 -12.21 4.36
N VAL A 57 -11.92 -12.55 5.64
CA VAL A 57 -10.87 -12.32 6.64
C VAL A 57 -9.68 -13.22 6.29
N ILE A 58 -8.52 -12.61 6.05
CA ILE A 58 -7.28 -13.32 5.68
C ILE A 58 -6.22 -13.29 6.79
N ILE A 59 -6.33 -12.34 7.73
CA ILE A 59 -5.49 -12.29 8.93
C ILE A 59 -6.43 -12.32 10.14
N PRO A 60 -6.24 -13.26 11.08
CA PRO A 60 -7.07 -13.31 12.27
C PRO A 60 -6.91 -12.05 13.12
N PRO A 61 -7.88 -11.75 14.01
CA PRO A 61 -7.81 -10.61 14.90
C PRO A 61 -6.50 -10.57 15.69
N LEU A 62 -5.85 -9.41 15.69
CA LEU A 62 -4.62 -9.19 16.44
C LEU A 62 -4.91 -8.64 17.84
N PRO A 63 -4.17 -9.06 18.88
CA PRO A 63 -4.33 -8.49 20.22
C PRO A 63 -4.14 -6.97 20.23
N GLY A 64 -5.06 -6.26 20.86
CA GLY A 64 -5.06 -4.79 20.93
C GLY A 64 -5.53 -4.08 19.65
N SER A 65 -5.96 -4.84 18.62
CA SER A 65 -6.59 -4.27 17.43
C SER A 65 -7.88 -3.52 17.77
N ALA A 66 -8.20 -2.51 16.97
CA ALA A 66 -9.43 -1.75 17.06
C ALA A 66 -10.69 -2.57 16.70
N THR A 67 -10.53 -3.76 16.09
CA THR A 67 -11.61 -4.67 15.69
C THR A 67 -11.40 -6.10 16.19
N THR A 68 -12.49 -6.84 16.37
CA THR A 68 -12.51 -8.28 16.66
C THR A 68 -12.71 -9.15 15.41
N VAL A 69 -12.89 -8.56 14.24
CA VAL A 69 -13.18 -9.28 12.99
C VAL A 69 -11.91 -9.89 12.36
N GLY A 70 -10.79 -9.17 12.44
CA GLY A 70 -9.58 -9.51 11.68
C GLY A 70 -9.47 -8.68 10.40
N TYR A 71 -8.41 -8.91 9.63
CA TYR A 71 -8.09 -8.06 8.47
C TYR A 71 -8.55 -8.74 7.20
N THR A 72 -9.07 -7.94 6.28
CA THR A 72 -9.89 -8.45 5.16
C THR A 72 -9.15 -8.32 3.85
N PHE A 73 -9.48 -9.16 2.88
CA PHE A 73 -8.73 -9.26 1.63
C PHE A 73 -8.68 -7.96 0.82
N ILE A 74 -9.80 -7.24 0.74
CA ILE A 74 -9.95 -6.12 -0.20
C ILE A 74 -9.07 -4.92 0.17
N PRO A 75 -9.03 -4.43 1.42
CA PRO A 75 -8.05 -3.41 1.82
C PRO A 75 -6.62 -3.80 1.45
N GLN A 76 -6.21 -5.02 1.80
CA GLN A 76 -4.87 -5.54 1.53
C GLN A 76 -4.56 -5.52 0.01
N ALA A 77 -5.50 -5.98 -0.81
CA ALA A 77 -5.36 -5.98 -2.26
C ALA A 77 -5.27 -4.55 -2.84
N VAL A 78 -6.08 -3.61 -2.34
CA VAL A 78 -6.06 -2.21 -2.78
C VAL A 78 -4.71 -1.56 -2.49
N TRP A 79 -4.15 -1.81 -1.30
CA TRP A 79 -2.87 -1.22 -0.90
C TRP A 79 -1.66 -1.83 -1.61
N VAL A 80 -1.81 -2.97 -2.29
CA VAL A 80 -0.80 -3.53 -3.20
C VAL A 80 -1.02 -3.03 -4.64
N VAL A 81 -2.26 -3.03 -5.12
CA VAL A 81 -2.55 -2.68 -6.52
C VAL A 81 -2.42 -1.18 -6.77
N ALA A 82 -2.83 -0.33 -5.84
CA ALA A 82 -2.81 1.11 -6.03
C ALA A 82 -1.38 1.68 -6.16
N PRO A 83 -0.39 1.34 -5.30
CA PRO A 83 0.99 1.82 -5.47
C PRO A 83 1.64 1.29 -6.76
N LEU A 84 1.35 0.05 -7.16
CA LEU A 84 1.80 -0.50 -8.43
C LEU A 84 1.28 0.31 -9.63
N ILE A 85 -0.03 0.58 -9.70
CA ILE A 85 -0.63 1.39 -10.76
C ILE A 85 -0.03 2.80 -10.73
N PHE A 86 0.05 3.41 -9.55
CA PHE A 86 0.66 4.74 -9.38
C PHE A 86 2.10 4.77 -9.90
N TYR A 87 2.92 3.77 -9.58
CA TYR A 87 4.32 3.67 -10.01
C TYR A 87 4.43 3.62 -11.55
N ILE A 88 3.62 2.76 -12.18
CA ILE A 88 3.60 2.61 -13.64
C ILE A 88 3.16 3.91 -14.31
N LEU A 89 2.09 4.54 -13.81
CA LEU A 89 1.60 5.81 -14.34
C LEU A 89 2.61 6.94 -14.17
N LEU A 90 3.28 7.02 -13.02
CA LEU A 90 4.30 8.04 -12.75
C LEU A 90 5.45 7.96 -13.75
N ILE A 91 5.95 6.76 -14.03
CA ILE A 91 7.00 6.55 -15.04
C ILE A 91 6.50 6.96 -16.43
N LYS A 92 5.28 6.53 -16.83
CA LYS A 92 4.69 6.88 -18.13
C LYS A 92 4.54 8.39 -18.30
N LEU A 93 3.99 9.08 -17.31
CA LEU A 93 3.80 10.53 -17.33
C LEU A 93 5.14 11.26 -17.38
N LYS A 94 6.13 10.84 -16.58
CA LYS A 94 7.46 11.46 -16.60
C LYS A 94 8.17 11.29 -17.94
N ASN A 95 7.93 10.19 -18.64
CA ASN A 95 8.47 9.97 -19.98
C ASN A 95 7.72 10.77 -21.05
N ALA A 96 6.41 10.95 -20.93
CA ALA A 96 5.62 11.79 -21.83
C ALA A 96 5.97 13.29 -21.69
N HIS A 97 6.29 13.75 -20.48
CA HIS A 97 6.67 15.15 -20.20
C HIS A 97 8.18 15.40 -20.25
N LYS A 98 8.96 14.48 -20.82
CA LYS A 98 10.39 14.68 -21.12
C LYS A 98 10.63 15.26 -22.52
N GLU A 99 9.55 15.62 -23.23
CA GLU A 99 9.58 16.47 -24.43
C GLU A 99 9.65 17.96 -24.04
#